data_AF-H0UII4-F1
#
_entry.id   AF-H0UII4-F1
#
_cell.length_a   1.000
_cell.length_b   1.000
_cell.length_c   1.000
_cell.angle_alpha   90.00
_cell.angle_beta   90.00
_cell.angle_gamma   90.00
#
_symmetry.space_group_name_H-M   'P 1'
#
loop_
_entity.id
_entity.type
_entity.pdbx_description
1 polymer ?
#
loop_
_entity_poly.entity_id
_entity_poly.type
_entity_poly.pdbx_seq_one_letter_code
_entity_poly.pdbx_strand_id
1 'polypeptide(L)'
;MSENVKIILEARNETGKEVCGRLRRQGCLPVVVYGPGMKEPLLAKTDAKAAEAYLVGDFKSCQYDVTLPCGTVKTCSIKSAAKNHGTDQLLHIDFYCAE
;
A
#
# COMPACT_ATOMS: atom_id res chain seq x y z
N MET A 1 18.61 -10.26 -12.50
CA MET A 1 17.56 -10.80 -11.61
C MET A 1 16.73 -9.61 -11.20
N SER A 2 15.48 -9.52 -11.66
CA SER A 2 14.60 -8.41 -11.32
C SER A 2 14.11 -8.64 -9.89
N GLU A 3 14.76 -8.03 -8.91
CA GLU A 3 14.32 -8.06 -7.52
C GLU A 3 13.10 -7.14 -7.38
N ASN A 4 11.93 -7.63 -7.82
CA ASN A 4 10.69 -6.95 -7.55
C ASN A 4 10.43 -6.99 -6.04
N VAL A 5 10.18 -5.83 -5.45
CA VAL A 5 9.88 -5.72 -4.02
C VAL A 5 8.53 -6.36 -3.76
N LYS A 6 8.53 -7.43 -2.96
CA LYS A 6 7.32 -8.13 -2.55
C LYS A 6 6.63 -7.37 -1.42
N ILE A 7 5.39 -6.96 -1.68
CA ILE A 7 4.55 -6.29 -0.69
C ILE A 7 3.45 -7.26 -0.28
N ILE A 8 3.46 -7.66 0.98
CA ILE A 8 2.38 -8.45 1.56
C ILE A 8 1.34 -7.49 2.10
N LEU A 9 0.12 -7.56 1.56
CA LEU A 9 -0.99 -6.74 1.99
C LEU A 9 -1.99 -7.57 2.78
N GLU A 10 -2.39 -7.05 3.93
CA GLU A 10 -3.42 -7.67 4.75
C GLU A 10 -4.76 -6.98 4.47
N ALA A 11 -5.81 -7.74 4.13
CA ALA A 11 -7.15 -7.18 3.97
C ALA A 11 -7.56 -6.46 5.25
N ARG A 12 -8.21 -5.31 5.11
CA ARG A 12 -8.94 -4.71 6.22
C ARG A 12 -10.43 -4.67 5.87
N ASN A 13 -11.26 -5.24 6.74
CA ASN A 13 -12.70 -4.99 6.72
C ASN A 13 -13.06 -3.72 7.50
N GLU A 14 -12.23 -3.34 8.47
CA GLU A 14 -12.49 -2.19 9.32
C GLU A 14 -12.03 -0.88 8.65
N THR A 15 -13.00 0.01 8.42
CA THR A 15 -12.79 1.33 7.84
C THR A 15 -13.36 2.39 8.78
N GLY A 16 -12.60 3.45 9.03
CA GLY A 16 -13.02 4.52 9.96
C GLY A 16 -11.86 5.39 10.43
N LYS A 17 -12.15 6.63 10.82
CA LYS A 17 -11.16 7.61 11.27
C LYS A 17 -10.41 7.15 12.53
N GLU A 18 -11.13 6.53 13.47
CA GLU A 18 -10.54 5.95 14.69
C GLU A 18 -9.68 4.72 14.39
N VAL A 19 -10.15 3.81 13.54
CA VAL A 19 -9.41 2.59 13.15
C VAL A 19 -8.12 2.96 12.42
N CYS A 20 -8.18 3.88 11.46
CA CYS A 20 -7.00 4.41 10.77
C CYS A 20 -6.03 5.09 11.76
N GLY A 21 -6.54 5.84 12.73
CA GLY A 21 -5.70 6.46 13.77
C GLY A 21 -5.01 5.43 14.67
N ARG A 22 -5.73 4.37 15.05
CA ARG A 22 -5.19 3.27 15.87
C ARG A 22 -4.16 2.44 15.09
N LEU A 23 -4.44 2.10 13.84
CA LEU A 23 -3.50 1.40 12.95
C LEU A 23 -2.20 2.18 12.83
N ARG A 24 -2.25 3.50 12.56
CA ARG A 24 -1.05 4.34 12.48
C ARG A 24 -0.26 4.36 13.78
N ARG A 25 -0.94 4.41 14.93
CA ARG A 25 -0.29 4.30 16.26
C ARG A 25 0.35 2.93 16.51
N GLN A 26 -0.21 1.87 15.91
CA GLN A 26 0.34 0.51 15.97
C GLN A 26 1.44 0.25 14.93
N GLY A 27 1.79 1.24 14.10
CA GLY A 27 2.77 1.07 13.02
C GLY A 27 2.19 0.46 11.75
N CYS A 28 0.86 0.37 11.60
CA CYS A 28 0.20 -0.06 10.38
C CYS A 28 -0.27 1.12 9.54
N LEU A 29 0.05 1.08 8.25
CA LEU A 29 -0.37 2.06 7.25
C LEU A 29 -1.56 1.53 6.44
N PRO A 30 -2.65 2.29 6.30
CA PRO A 30 -3.74 1.94 5.40
C PRO A 30 -3.32 2.15 3.94
N VAL A 31 -3.68 1.18 3.11
CA VAL A 31 -3.30 1.11 1.69
C VAL A 31 -4.54 0.83 0.85
N VAL A 32 -4.62 1.44 -0.32
CA VAL A 32 -5.69 1.17 -1.30
C VAL A 32 -5.07 0.60 -2.55
N VAL A 33 -5.60 -0.53 -3.01
CA VAL A 33 -5.18 -1.16 -4.27
C VAL A 33 -6.36 -1.15 -5.23
N TYR A 34 -6.18 -0.59 -6.41
CA TYR A 34 -7.20 -0.56 -7.45
C TYR A 34 -6.57 -0.69 -8.84
N GLY A 35 -7.37 -1.12 -9.82
CA GLY A 35 -6.88 -1.29 -11.19
C GLY A 35 -7.97 -1.78 -12.14
N PRO A 36 -7.79 -1.64 -13.46
CA PRO A 36 -8.73 -2.12 -14.48
C PRO A 36 -9.06 -3.62 -14.34
N GLY A 37 -8.13 -4.43 -13.84
CA GLY A 37 -8.33 -5.86 -13.57
C GLY A 37 -8.82 -6.19 -12.15
N MET A 38 -9.31 -5.22 -11.38
CA MET A 38 -10.02 -5.45 -10.11
C MET A 38 -11.43 -4.90 -10.21
N LYS A 39 -12.41 -5.75 -9.89
CA LYS A 39 -13.83 -5.38 -9.91
C LYS A 39 -14.15 -4.28 -8.88
N GLU A 40 -13.43 -4.29 -7.76
CA GLU A 40 -13.61 -3.35 -6.64
C GLU A 40 -12.24 -2.97 -6.05
N PRO A 41 -12.06 -1.71 -5.58
CA PRO A 41 -10.85 -1.31 -4.89
C PRO A 41 -10.68 -2.10 -3.59
N LEU A 42 -9.53 -2.76 -3.44
CA LEU A 42 -9.20 -3.50 -2.23
C LEU A 42 -8.60 -2.54 -1.21
N LEU A 43 -9.25 -2.48 -0.05
CA LEU A 43 -8.73 -1.79 1.12
C LEU A 43 -7.84 -2.75 1.91
N ALA A 44 -6.57 -2.40 2.00
CA ALA A 44 -5.56 -3.18 2.69
C ALA A 44 -4.85 -2.35 3.76
N LYS A 45 -4.00 -3.03 4.52
CA LYS A 45 -3.03 -2.41 5.42
C LYS A 45 -1.68 -3.10 5.24
N THR A 46 -0.62 -2.36 5.50
CA THR A 46 0.75 -2.85 5.54
C THR A 46 1.49 -2.22 6.71
N ASP A 47 2.70 -2.68 7.01
CA ASP A 47 3.54 -2.05 8.03
C ASP A 47 4.06 -0.70 7.52
N ALA A 48 3.99 0.33 8.35
CA ALA A 48 4.38 1.69 8.00
C ALA A 48 5.88 1.81 7.72
N LYS A 49 6.74 1.11 8.47
CA LYS A 49 8.19 1.12 8.20
C LYS A 49 8.52 0.39 6.91
N ALA A 50 7.85 -0.74 6.65
CA ALA A 50 7.99 -1.43 5.37
C ALA A 50 7.51 -0.53 4.21
N ALA A 51 6.41 0.20 4.40
CA ALA A 51 5.89 1.16 3.44
C ALA A 51 6.83 2.32 3.16
N GLU A 52 7.49 2.86 4.20
CA GLU A 52 8.54 3.88 4.04
C GLU A 52 9.67 3.36 3.16
N ALA A 53 10.11 2.11 3.37
CA ALA A 53 11.17 1.51 2.55
C ALA A 53 10.78 1.40 1.06
N TYR A 54 9.49 1.19 0.74
CA TYR A 54 9.03 1.16 -0.65
C TYR A 54 9.11 2.53 -1.34
N LEU A 55 9.01 3.61 -0.56
CA LEU A 55 9.02 4.99 -1.05
C LEU A 55 10.41 5.62 -1.09
N VAL A 56 11.45 4.88 -0.65
CA VAL A 56 12.84 5.30 -0.79
C VAL A 56 13.26 5.15 -2.25
N GLY A 57 13.51 6.27 -2.94
CA GLY A 57 13.97 6.30 -4.34
C GLY A 57 12.84 6.61 -5.35
N ASP A 58 13.00 6.19 -6.60
CA ASP A 58 12.03 6.43 -7.68
C ASP A 58 10.89 5.39 -7.66
N PHE A 59 10.09 5.43 -6.59
CA PHE A 59 8.98 4.48 -6.38
C PHE A 59 7.90 4.55 -7.45
N LYS A 60 7.82 5.65 -8.22
CA LYS A 60 6.85 5.84 -9.30
C LYS A 60 7.19 5.00 -10.54
N SER A 61 8.47 4.79 -10.82
CA SER A 61 8.91 3.96 -11.94
C SER A 61 9.09 2.48 -11.57
N CYS A 62 8.99 2.12 -10.29
CA CYS A 62 9.08 0.75 -9.82
C CYS A 62 7.74 -0.01 -9.90
N GLN A 63 7.86 -1.30 -10.23
CA GLN A 63 6.77 -2.27 -10.14
C GLN A 63 6.95 -3.11 -8.88
N TYR A 64 5.86 -3.34 -8.15
CA TYR A 64 5.84 -4.05 -6.89
C TYR A 64 4.97 -5.30 -7.01
N ASP A 65 5.46 -6.41 -6.46
CA ASP A 65 4.73 -7.66 -6.42
C ASP A 65 3.84 -7.65 -5.18
N VAL A 66 2.60 -7.21 -5.37
CA VAL A 66 1.60 -7.08 -4.32
C VAL A 66 0.88 -8.41 -4.14
N THR A 67 1.12 -9.06 -3.01
CA THR A 67 0.38 -10.26 -2.62
C THR A 67 -0.92 -9.83 -1.97
N LEU A 68 -2.02 -10.06 -2.68
CA LEU A 68 -3.36 -9.81 -2.19
C LEU A 68 -3.71 -10.84 -1.11
N PRO A 69 -4.56 -10.49 -0.14
CA PRO A 69 -5.04 -11.40 0.91
C PRO A 69 -5.85 -12.59 0.36
N CYS A 70 -6.29 -12.51 -0.90
CA CYS A 70 -6.91 -13.62 -1.62
C CYS A 70 -5.90 -14.70 -2.08
N GLY A 71 -4.60 -14.49 -1.86
CA GLY A 71 -3.51 -15.38 -2.29
C GLY A 71 -2.97 -15.07 -3.69
N THR A 72 -3.57 -14.13 -4.41
CA THR A 72 -3.13 -13.72 -5.74
C THR A 72 -2.01 -12.69 -5.65
N VAL A 73 -0.88 -12.95 -6.31
CA VAL A 73 0.16 -11.93 -6.52
C VAL A 73 -0.19 -11.14 -7.76
N LYS A 74 -0.25 -9.81 -7.64
CA LYS A 74 -0.39 -8.90 -8.78
C LYS A 74 0.73 -7.88 -8.77
N THR A 75 1.23 -7.58 -9.96
CA THR A 75 2.21 -6.52 -10.15
C THR A 75 1.47 -5.18 -10.18
N CYS A 76 1.67 -4.34 -9.15
CA CYS A 76 1.10 -3.00 -9.10
C CYS A 76 2.21 -1.95 -9.00
N SER A 77 1.91 -0.72 -9.42
CA SER A 77 2.79 0.45 -9.26
C SER A 77 2.20 1.40 -8.23
N ILE A 78 3.05 2.12 -7.50
CA ILE A 78 2.59 3.14 -6.56
C ILE A 78 2.20 4.38 -7.36
N LYS A 79 0.92 4.73 -7.32
CA LYS A 79 0.41 5.92 -8.02
C LYS A 79 0.72 7.18 -7.24
N SER A 80 0.45 7.13 -5.94
CA SER A 80 0.57 8.27 -5.03
C SER A 80 0.85 7.77 -3.61
N ALA A 81 1.65 8.53 -2.86
CA ALA A 81 1.81 8.34 -1.43
C ALA A 81 1.49 9.65 -0.72
N ALA A 82 0.48 9.63 0.15
CA ALA A 82 0.17 10.77 1.00
C ALA A 82 1.02 10.71 2.24
N LYS A 83 1.82 11.75 2.44
CA LYS A 83 2.60 11.96 3.66
C LYS A 83 2.20 13.24 4.35
N ASN A 84 2.31 13.26 5.66
CA ASN A 84 2.02 14.44 6.45
C ASN A 84 3.17 15.43 6.36
N HIS A 85 2.92 16.64 5.86
CA HIS A 85 3.96 17.67 5.70
C HIS A 85 4.63 18.10 7.01
N GLY A 86 3.95 17.95 8.15
CA GLY A 86 4.47 18.37 9.46
C GLY A 86 5.26 17.31 10.22
N THR A 87 4.96 16.02 10.02
CA THR A 87 5.60 14.91 10.77
C THR A 87 6.36 13.93 9.88
N ASP A 88 6.34 14.15 8.55
CA ASP A 88 6.78 13.25 7.49
C ASP A 88 6.18 11.83 7.56
N GLN A 89 5.22 11.60 8.45
CA GLN A 89 4.57 10.31 8.60
C GLN A 89 3.69 9.98 7.39
N LEU A 90 3.83 8.76 6.88
CA LEU A 90 2.92 8.24 5.87
C LEU A 90 1.50 8.16 6.40
N LEU A 91 0.57 8.66 5.60
CA LEU A 91 -0.85 8.67 5.90
C LEU A 91 -1.59 7.57 5.14
N HIS A 92 -1.34 7.45 3.84
CA HIS A 92 -1.87 6.39 2.98
C HIS A 92 -1.05 6.24 1.70
N ILE A 93 -1.13 5.07 1.07
CA ILE A 93 -0.55 4.79 -0.26
C ILE A 93 -1.62 4.27 -1.20
N ASP A 94 -1.60 4.76 -2.44
CA ASP A 94 -2.41 4.29 -3.56
C ASP A 94 -1.57 3.40 -4.47
N PHE A 95 -1.98 2.14 -4.61
CA PHE A 95 -1.44 1.23 -5.60
C PHE A 95 -2.38 1.16 -6.80
N TYR A 96 -1.80 1.33 -7.97
CA TYR A 96 -2.45 1.16 -9.26
C TYR A 96 -1.93 -0.10 -9.93
N CYS A 97 -2.81 -1.08 -10.07
CA CYS A 97 -2.52 -2.32 -10.76
C CYS A 97 -2.95 -2.19 -12.23
N ALA A 98 -2.02 -1.83 -13.11
CA ALA A 98 -2.24 -1.95 -14.54
C ALA A 98 -2.31 -3.45 -14.89
N GLU A 99 -3.35 -3.85 -15.62
CA GLU A 99 -3.52 -5.25 -16.07
C GLU A 99 -2.45 -5.63 -17.10
#